data_AF-A0A3N5X009-F1
#
_entry.id   AF-A0A3N5X009-F1
#
_cell.length_a   1.000
_cell.length_b   1.000
_cell.length_c   1.000
_cell.angle_alpha   90.00
_cell.angle_beta   90.00
_cell.angle_gamma   90.00
#
_symmetry.space_group_name_H-M   'P 1'
#
loop_
_entity.id
_entity.type
_entity.pdbx_description
1 polymer ?
#
loop_
_entity_poly.entity_id
_entity_poly.type
_entity_poly.pdbx_seq_one_letter_code
_entity_poly.pdbx_strand_id
1 'polypeptide(L)'
;RNKHEDSLPYVSAVIVGVQHFFLSVILFAANPFETIQQVPVDGRGLNPLLQNFFMIIHPPFLYLGYVAFTVPFAFAIASLALKKRDAEWTTLSRRWTLVSWCFLTAGILLGAYWAYIELGWGGYWAWDPVENASLMPWLAATAYLHSVMVEQREGMFKRWNFALMFLTFELCIFGTFLTRSGIVSSVHAFADSNMGPLFLTFIGTSAVLCLVLLLWRSKETRGEKTMVSLVSRESAFFLINLLFLALTLAVMWGTMYPAFASAANGEKVSVSQPFFNRTTWPLALAVLLLIAFGPWLKWRNVGLSSLGRTLALPGIVALVTAAVLLVAGIRHPIAVAFFAASAFVIVSLLIHIGRNARAEAQASETNLISGLARQVWTRKKHYGAVLAHLGVAVAFIGILGSSAFNQEYDLYLKKGQRVSFAGREAELVDFAEHREINKDIVYAQIRLYERGRLLGEVRPEKHFHFKFEQPQTEIAIASSLTRDLYVVLMGWEDDGSVTVRINDNPVIAFLWLGGLMILAGSVYALFKSSKPAAIARQVEVPAENPVEEMKV
;
A
#
# COMPACT_ATOMS: atom_id res chain seq x y z
N ARG A 1 -7.90 31.37 -11.98
CA ARG A 1 -7.41 30.98 -13.32
C ARG A 1 -5.94 31.39 -13.53
N ASN A 2 -5.42 32.39 -12.79
CA ASN A 2 -4.04 32.91 -12.95
C ASN A 2 -3.10 32.57 -11.76
N LYS A 3 -3.39 31.51 -10.99
CA LYS A 3 -2.40 30.98 -10.03
C LYS A 3 -1.50 30.06 -10.84
N HIS A 4 -0.18 30.19 -10.72
CA HIS A 4 0.86 29.34 -11.34
C HIS A 4 1.40 29.72 -12.73
N GLU A 5 1.06 30.87 -13.33
CA GLU A 5 1.45 31.23 -14.73
C GLU A 5 2.94 31.00 -15.04
N ASP A 6 3.84 31.35 -14.12
CA ASP A 6 5.28 31.20 -14.35
C ASP A 6 5.77 29.74 -14.31
N SER A 7 5.08 28.88 -13.55
CA SER A 7 5.50 27.47 -13.34
C SER A 7 4.94 26.50 -14.36
N LEU A 8 3.77 26.80 -14.94
CA LEU A 8 3.08 25.91 -15.87
C LEU A 8 3.90 25.57 -17.13
N PRO A 9 4.65 26.50 -17.76
CA PRO A 9 5.48 26.16 -18.91
C PRO A 9 6.53 25.08 -18.59
N TYR A 10 7.20 25.20 -17.44
CA TYR A 10 8.22 24.23 -17.00
C TYR A 10 7.59 22.89 -16.61
N VAL A 11 6.46 22.92 -15.90
CA VAL A 11 5.71 21.71 -15.54
C VAL A 11 5.27 20.96 -16.81
N SER A 12 4.68 21.69 -17.77
CA SER A 12 4.25 21.12 -19.05
C SER A 12 5.43 20.56 -19.85
N ALA A 13 6.57 21.25 -19.89
CA ALA A 13 7.76 20.75 -20.59
C ALA A 13 8.25 19.41 -20.02
N VAL A 14 8.27 19.26 -18.69
CA VAL A 14 8.65 17.98 -18.05
C VAL A 14 7.64 16.88 -18.35
N ILE A 15 6.34 17.16 -18.22
CA ILE A 15 5.27 16.18 -18.52
C ILE A 15 5.35 15.73 -19.98
N VAL A 16 5.49 16.68 -20.92
CA VAL A 16 5.62 16.40 -22.35
C VAL A 16 6.90 15.62 -22.63
N GLY A 17 8.01 15.90 -21.95
CA GLY A 17 9.25 15.14 -22.08
C GLY A 17 9.08 13.67 -21.66
N VAL A 18 8.43 13.42 -20.52
CA VAL A 18 8.13 12.06 -20.06
C VAL A 18 7.16 11.37 -21.02
N GLN A 19 6.09 12.06 -21.44
CA GLN A 19 5.13 11.55 -22.40
C GLN A 19 5.79 11.23 -23.75
N HIS A 20 6.69 12.07 -24.23
CA HIS A 20 7.42 11.87 -25.48
C HIS A 20 8.29 10.62 -25.42
N PHE A 21 8.94 10.33 -24.28
CA PHE A 21 9.67 9.08 -24.08
C PHE A 21 8.74 7.87 -24.21
N PHE A 22 7.62 7.83 -23.48
CA PHE A 22 6.68 6.70 -23.54
C PHE A 22 6.01 6.55 -24.92
N LEU A 23 5.66 7.65 -25.59
CA LEU A 23 5.15 7.61 -26.96
C LEU A 23 6.20 7.08 -27.94
N SER A 24 7.47 7.47 -27.79
CA SER A 24 8.56 6.94 -28.60
C SER A 24 8.75 5.43 -28.38
N VAL A 25 8.65 4.96 -27.13
CA VAL A 25 8.68 3.52 -26.83
C VAL A 25 7.54 2.80 -27.55
N ILE A 26 6.30 3.30 -27.43
CA ILE A 26 5.13 2.68 -28.08
C ILE A 26 5.27 2.69 -29.61
N LEU A 27 5.70 3.80 -30.21
CA LEU A 27 5.73 3.93 -31.67
C LEU A 27 6.88 3.16 -32.32
N PHE A 28 8.07 3.14 -31.69
CA PHE A 28 9.29 2.65 -32.34
C PHE A 28 9.88 1.38 -31.74
N ALA A 29 9.57 1.05 -30.47
CA ALA A 29 10.17 -0.11 -29.79
C ALA A 29 9.14 -1.19 -29.39
N ALA A 30 7.86 -0.82 -29.27
CA ALA A 30 6.82 -1.62 -28.64
C ALA A 30 5.47 -1.48 -29.35
N ASN A 31 5.45 -1.41 -30.69
CA ASN A 31 4.24 -1.07 -31.42
C ASN A 31 3.18 -2.18 -31.28
N PRO A 32 2.05 -1.92 -30.59
CA PRO A 32 1.02 -2.94 -30.39
C PRO A 32 0.26 -3.28 -31.67
N PHE A 33 0.46 -2.50 -32.75
CA PHE A 33 -0.13 -2.71 -34.07
C PHE A 33 0.87 -3.29 -35.08
N GLU A 34 2.07 -3.67 -34.65
CA GLU A 34 3.01 -4.39 -35.51
C GLU A 34 2.39 -5.71 -35.96
N THR A 35 2.32 -5.91 -37.27
CA THR A 35 1.69 -7.10 -37.85
C THR A 35 2.65 -8.28 -37.84
N ILE A 36 2.12 -9.44 -37.50
CA ILE A 36 2.85 -10.70 -37.61
C ILE A 36 2.88 -11.15 -39.08
N GLN A 37 4.02 -11.70 -39.51
CA GLN A 37 4.21 -12.15 -40.90
C GLN A 37 3.28 -13.30 -41.29
N GLN A 38 2.96 -14.17 -40.33
CA GLN A 38 2.01 -15.26 -40.51
C GLN A 38 0.81 -15.02 -39.61
N VAL A 39 -0.32 -14.64 -40.20
CA VAL A 39 -1.58 -14.46 -39.48
C VAL A 39 -2.16 -15.85 -39.21
N PRO A 40 -2.23 -16.30 -37.95
CA PRO A 40 -2.84 -17.58 -37.63
C PRO A 40 -4.34 -17.50 -37.88
N VAL A 41 -4.93 -18.63 -38.28
CA VAL A 41 -6.39 -18.76 -38.49
C VAL A 41 -7.17 -18.37 -37.23
N ASP A 42 -6.56 -18.61 -36.07
CA ASP A 42 -7.08 -18.22 -34.77
C ASP A 42 -5.94 -17.65 -33.90
N GLY A 43 -6.20 -16.55 -33.20
CA GLY A 43 -5.20 -15.87 -32.39
C GLY A 43 -4.77 -16.69 -31.17
N ARG A 44 -3.56 -16.42 -30.65
CA ARG A 44 -3.04 -17.07 -29.42
C ARG A 44 -3.98 -16.87 -28.21
N GLY A 45 -4.80 -15.82 -28.24
CA GLY A 45 -5.67 -15.45 -27.13
C GLY A 45 -4.89 -14.79 -26.00
N LEU A 46 -5.62 -14.35 -24.98
CA LEU A 46 -5.03 -13.81 -23.76
C LEU A 46 -4.68 -14.97 -22.82
N ASN A 47 -3.54 -14.90 -22.12
CA ASN A 47 -3.25 -15.82 -21.02
C ASN A 47 -4.46 -15.85 -20.08
N PRO A 48 -5.04 -17.02 -19.76
CA PRO A 48 -6.32 -17.03 -19.08
C PRO A 48 -6.24 -16.52 -17.63
N LEU A 49 -5.04 -16.44 -17.01
CA LEU A 49 -4.84 -15.81 -15.70
C LEU A 49 -5.17 -14.31 -15.75
N LEU A 50 -5.15 -13.74 -16.96
CA LEU A 50 -5.47 -12.35 -17.19
C LEU A 50 -6.96 -12.10 -17.42
N GLN A 51 -7.78 -13.15 -17.50
CA GLN A 51 -9.22 -13.08 -17.78
C GLN A 51 -10.06 -12.97 -16.49
N ASN A 52 -9.48 -12.44 -15.42
CA ASN A 52 -10.15 -12.17 -14.15
C ASN A 52 -10.55 -10.68 -14.03
N PHE A 53 -11.71 -10.40 -13.40
CA PHE A 53 -12.18 -9.02 -13.19
C PHE A 53 -11.15 -8.14 -12.46
N PHE A 54 -10.49 -8.65 -11.43
CA PHE A 54 -9.48 -7.91 -10.69
C PHE A 54 -8.23 -7.66 -11.52
N MET A 55 -7.85 -8.56 -12.44
CA MET A 55 -6.78 -8.31 -13.41
C MET A 55 -7.12 -7.16 -14.35
N ILE A 56 -8.38 -6.97 -14.71
CA ILE A 56 -8.79 -5.86 -15.58
C ILE A 56 -8.58 -4.52 -14.89
N ILE A 57 -8.83 -4.43 -13.58
CA ILE A 57 -8.86 -3.15 -12.86
C ILE A 57 -7.58 -2.83 -12.09
N HIS A 58 -6.84 -3.82 -11.57
CA HIS A 58 -5.70 -3.50 -10.71
C HIS A 58 -4.51 -2.89 -11.47
N PRO A 59 -4.10 -3.35 -12.68
CA PRO A 59 -3.00 -2.73 -13.40
C PRO A 59 -3.31 -1.28 -13.78
N PRO A 60 -4.50 -0.91 -14.32
CA PRO A 60 -4.84 0.49 -14.53
C PRO A 60 -4.71 1.36 -13.28
N PHE A 61 -5.12 0.86 -12.10
CA PHE A 61 -4.95 1.62 -10.85
C PHE A 61 -3.47 1.75 -10.45
N LEU A 62 -2.67 0.70 -10.57
CA LEU A 62 -1.22 0.76 -10.34
C LEU A 62 -0.55 1.78 -11.28
N TYR A 63 -0.84 1.70 -12.58
CA TYR A 63 -0.28 2.61 -13.59
C TYR A 63 -0.77 4.04 -13.42
N LEU A 64 -2.04 4.27 -13.06
CA LEU A 64 -2.52 5.61 -12.69
C LEU A 64 -1.72 6.17 -11.51
N GLY A 65 -1.39 5.34 -10.52
CA GLY A 65 -0.49 5.71 -9.42
C GLY A 65 0.89 6.14 -9.92
N TYR A 66 1.56 5.29 -10.71
CA TYR A 66 2.89 5.58 -11.26
C TYR A 66 2.91 6.85 -12.13
N VAL A 67 2.03 6.92 -13.11
CA VAL A 67 1.98 8.04 -14.07
C VAL A 67 1.65 9.34 -13.35
N ALA A 68 0.74 9.33 -12.38
CA ALA A 68 0.37 10.53 -11.63
C ALA A 68 1.53 11.11 -10.80
N PHE A 69 2.55 10.31 -10.41
CA PHE A 69 3.78 10.84 -9.78
C PHE A 69 4.62 11.73 -10.71
N THR A 70 4.38 11.71 -12.02
CA THR A 70 4.99 12.66 -12.97
C THR A 70 4.59 14.10 -12.66
N VAL A 71 3.38 14.34 -12.14
CA VAL A 71 2.89 15.68 -11.81
C VAL A 71 3.69 16.32 -10.66
N PRO A 72 3.78 15.73 -9.45
CA PRO A 72 4.58 16.29 -8.38
C PRO A 72 6.08 16.33 -8.71
N PHE A 73 6.59 15.38 -9.52
CA PHE A 73 7.94 15.43 -10.08
C PHE A 73 8.17 16.67 -10.95
N ALA A 74 7.26 16.95 -11.89
CA ALA A 74 7.32 18.12 -12.76
C ALA A 74 7.28 19.43 -11.98
N PHE A 75 6.45 19.52 -10.94
CA PHE A 75 6.45 20.68 -10.02
C PHE A 75 7.78 20.84 -9.27
N ALA A 76 8.40 19.73 -8.86
CA ALA A 76 9.71 19.77 -8.21
C ALA A 76 10.81 20.29 -9.16
N ILE A 77 10.85 19.80 -10.41
CA ILE A 77 11.79 20.29 -11.42
C ILE A 77 11.54 21.78 -11.74
N ALA A 78 10.28 22.17 -11.95
CA ALA A 78 9.90 23.56 -12.23
C ALA A 78 10.29 24.51 -11.10
N SER A 79 10.09 24.10 -9.84
CA SER A 79 10.50 24.88 -8.65
C SER A 79 12.00 25.13 -8.62
N LEU A 80 12.83 24.11 -8.93
CA LEU A 80 14.28 24.26 -9.00
C LEU A 80 14.73 25.11 -10.20
N ALA A 81 14.06 24.99 -11.35
CA ALA A 81 14.36 25.75 -12.55
C ALA A 81 14.10 27.25 -12.35
N LEU A 82 12.94 27.60 -11.79
CA LEU A 82 12.51 28.97 -11.52
C LEU A 82 13.18 29.61 -10.31
N LYS A 83 13.90 28.83 -9.51
CA LYS A 83 14.42 29.24 -8.19
C LYS A 83 13.30 29.70 -7.22
N LYS A 84 12.04 29.35 -7.51
CA LYS A 84 10.87 29.67 -6.69
C LYS A 84 10.60 28.50 -5.75
N ARG A 85 10.69 28.77 -4.44
CA ARG A 85 10.55 27.76 -3.36
C ARG A 85 9.35 28.06 -2.46
N ASP A 86 8.29 28.53 -3.09
CA ASP A 86 7.08 28.93 -2.40
C ASP A 86 6.38 27.73 -1.76
N ALA A 87 5.49 28.03 -0.81
CA ALA A 87 4.55 27.06 -0.28
C ALA A 87 3.66 26.42 -1.37
N GLU A 88 3.67 26.99 -2.58
CA GLU A 88 2.89 26.57 -3.72
C GLU A 88 3.30 25.19 -4.25
N TRP A 89 4.60 24.97 -4.52
CA TRP A 89 5.07 23.67 -5.01
C TRP A 89 4.75 22.56 -4.01
N THR A 90 5.02 22.75 -2.72
CA THR A 90 4.75 21.74 -1.68
C THR A 90 3.26 21.46 -1.51
N THR A 91 2.40 22.46 -1.72
CA THR A 91 0.94 22.29 -1.57
C THR A 91 0.37 21.47 -2.72
N LEU A 92 0.76 21.78 -3.95
CA LEU A 92 0.33 21.06 -5.15
C LEU A 92 0.93 19.67 -5.19
N SER A 93 2.24 19.55 -4.95
CA SER A 93 2.94 18.27 -4.95
C SER A 93 2.34 17.32 -3.91
N ARG A 94 2.08 17.77 -2.68
CA ARG A 94 1.46 16.93 -1.63
C ARG A 94 0.08 16.44 -2.04
N ARG A 95 -0.74 17.30 -2.67
CA ARG A 95 -2.08 16.90 -3.13
C ARG A 95 -2.00 15.84 -4.21
N TRP A 96 -1.17 16.05 -5.23
CA TRP A 96 -0.98 15.08 -6.30
C TRP A 96 -0.32 13.80 -5.81
N THR A 97 0.65 13.88 -4.89
CA THR A 97 1.24 12.70 -4.24
C THR A 97 0.17 11.88 -3.53
N LEU A 98 -0.77 12.51 -2.80
CA LEU A 98 -1.88 11.77 -2.18
C LEU A 98 -2.79 11.09 -3.20
N VAL A 99 -3.06 11.73 -4.35
CA VAL A 99 -3.84 11.13 -5.43
C VAL A 99 -3.10 9.91 -5.99
N SER A 100 -1.83 10.07 -6.37
CA SER A 100 -0.98 8.98 -6.86
C SER A 100 -0.88 7.83 -5.86
N TRP A 101 -0.64 8.15 -4.60
CA TRP A 101 -0.52 7.19 -3.50
C TRP A 101 -1.83 6.44 -3.26
N CYS A 102 -2.99 7.10 -3.41
CA CYS A 102 -4.30 6.45 -3.30
C CYS A 102 -4.52 5.43 -4.42
N PHE A 103 -4.24 5.80 -5.68
CA PHE A 103 -4.33 4.87 -6.82
C PHE A 103 -3.34 3.71 -6.68
N LEU A 104 -2.10 4.00 -6.27
CA LEU A 104 -1.10 2.96 -6.04
C LEU A 104 -1.50 2.00 -4.91
N THR A 105 -2.03 2.53 -3.80
CA THR A 105 -2.55 1.69 -2.70
C THR A 105 -3.71 0.80 -3.16
N ALA A 106 -4.63 1.34 -3.96
CA ALA A 106 -5.76 0.59 -4.48
C ALA A 106 -5.29 -0.48 -5.46
N GLY A 107 -4.35 -0.16 -6.35
CA GLY A 107 -3.75 -1.12 -7.28
C GLY A 107 -3.05 -2.26 -6.55
N ILE A 108 -2.27 -1.97 -5.50
CA ILE A 108 -1.61 -2.98 -4.65
C ILE A 108 -2.65 -3.87 -3.96
N LEU A 109 -3.70 -3.27 -3.36
CA LEU A 109 -4.73 -4.03 -2.65
C LEU A 109 -5.54 -4.93 -3.59
N LEU A 110 -5.91 -4.42 -4.76
CA LEU A 110 -6.63 -5.19 -5.78
C LEU A 110 -5.75 -6.29 -6.38
N GLY A 111 -4.45 -6.02 -6.58
CA GLY A 111 -3.48 -7.03 -7.02
C GLY A 111 -3.30 -8.14 -5.99
N ALA A 112 -3.20 -7.79 -4.70
CA ALA A 112 -3.13 -8.76 -3.61
C ALA A 112 -4.42 -9.61 -3.52
N TYR A 113 -5.58 -9.00 -3.74
CA TYR A 113 -6.85 -9.73 -3.79
C TYR A 113 -6.96 -10.65 -5.01
N TRP A 114 -6.52 -10.18 -6.19
CA TRP A 114 -6.41 -11.00 -7.39
C TRP A 114 -5.50 -12.22 -7.15
N ALA A 115 -4.29 -12.00 -6.62
CA ALA A 115 -3.35 -13.06 -6.30
C ALA A 115 -3.96 -14.10 -5.34
N TYR A 116 -4.71 -13.61 -4.34
CA TYR A 116 -5.42 -14.45 -3.39
C TYR A 116 -6.42 -15.37 -4.08
N ILE A 117 -7.24 -14.85 -4.98
CA ILE A 117 -8.31 -15.64 -5.62
C ILE A 117 -7.87 -16.42 -6.86
N GLU A 118 -6.76 -16.07 -7.50
CA GLU A 118 -6.42 -16.63 -8.83
C GLU A 118 -5.24 -17.61 -8.80
N LEU A 119 -4.26 -17.43 -7.90
CA LEU A 119 -3.00 -18.16 -7.99
C LEU A 119 -2.99 -19.53 -7.28
N GLY A 120 -4.07 -19.91 -6.60
CA GLY A 120 -4.26 -21.27 -6.06
C GLY A 120 -3.39 -21.68 -4.87
N TRP A 121 -2.47 -20.84 -4.39
CA TRP A 121 -1.56 -21.17 -3.28
C TRP A 121 -2.03 -20.64 -1.91
N GLY A 122 -3.19 -19.99 -1.84
CA GLY A 122 -3.83 -19.59 -0.59
C GLY A 122 -3.24 -18.34 0.10
N GLY A 123 -2.41 -17.56 -0.58
CA GLY A 123 -1.90 -16.28 -0.08
C GLY A 123 -2.00 -15.14 -1.09
N TYR A 124 -1.56 -13.95 -0.68
CA TYR A 124 -1.87 -12.67 -1.34
C TYR A 124 -0.64 -11.81 -1.67
N TRP A 125 0.56 -12.27 -1.28
CA TRP A 125 1.83 -11.58 -1.54
C TRP A 125 2.99 -12.56 -1.45
N ALA A 126 3.74 -12.73 -2.53
CA ALA A 126 4.83 -13.69 -2.64
C ALA A 126 6.22 -13.05 -2.60
N TRP A 127 6.32 -11.72 -2.50
CA TRP A 127 7.55 -10.95 -2.70
C TRP A 127 8.12 -11.10 -4.11
N ASP A 128 7.25 -11.28 -5.10
CA ASP A 128 7.63 -11.27 -6.52
C ASP A 128 8.29 -9.92 -6.88
N PRO A 129 9.35 -9.87 -7.70
CA PRO A 129 9.91 -8.61 -8.21
C PRO A 129 8.90 -7.56 -8.70
N VAL A 130 7.80 -7.97 -9.34
CA VAL A 130 6.75 -7.06 -9.84
C VAL A 130 5.84 -6.56 -8.73
N GLU A 131 5.54 -7.40 -7.74
CA GLU A 131 4.88 -6.97 -6.51
C GLU A 131 5.76 -5.93 -5.79
N ASN A 132 7.04 -6.27 -5.59
CA ASN A 132 8.04 -5.42 -4.94
C ASN A 132 8.23 -4.08 -5.66
N ALA A 133 8.19 -4.10 -6.99
CA ALA A 133 8.25 -2.91 -7.85
C ALA A 133 7.18 -1.87 -7.50
N SER A 134 5.98 -2.31 -7.11
CA SER A 134 4.89 -1.43 -6.68
C SER A 134 5.04 -0.90 -5.26
N LEU A 135 5.63 -1.71 -4.37
CA LEU A 135 5.84 -1.35 -2.97
C LEU A 135 6.92 -0.27 -2.79
N MET A 136 7.99 -0.32 -3.59
CA MET A 136 9.11 0.62 -3.48
C MET A 136 8.72 2.11 -3.63
N PRO A 137 8.04 2.55 -4.72
CA PRO A 137 7.57 3.93 -4.85
C PRO A 137 6.49 4.26 -3.82
N TRP A 138 5.66 3.29 -3.40
CA TRP A 138 4.68 3.50 -2.32
C TRP A 138 5.36 3.88 -0.99
N LEU A 139 6.45 3.20 -0.62
CA LEU A 139 7.24 3.51 0.57
C LEU A 139 7.93 4.88 0.48
N ALA A 140 8.59 5.17 -0.64
CA ALA A 140 9.25 6.46 -0.87
C ALA A 140 8.26 7.64 -0.88
N ALA A 141 7.10 7.47 -1.53
CA ALA A 141 6.01 8.45 -1.50
C ALA A 141 5.44 8.64 -0.10
N THR A 142 5.33 7.57 0.70
CA THR A 142 4.89 7.66 2.10
C THR A 142 5.87 8.50 2.92
N ALA A 143 7.18 8.30 2.73
CA ALA A 143 8.21 9.14 3.35
C ALA A 143 8.02 10.62 2.96
N TYR A 144 7.81 10.90 1.67
CA TYR A 144 7.56 12.26 1.17
C TYR A 144 6.31 12.89 1.79
N LEU A 145 5.18 12.17 1.85
CA LEU A 145 3.92 12.67 2.43
C LEU A 145 4.08 13.11 3.90
N HIS A 146 4.97 12.44 4.63
CA HIS A 146 5.31 12.77 6.01
C HIS A 146 6.30 13.93 6.10
N SER A 147 7.34 13.94 5.27
CA SER A 147 8.39 14.97 5.31
C SER A 147 7.94 16.32 4.76
N VAL A 148 7.06 16.36 3.75
CA VAL A 148 6.49 17.61 3.23
C VAL A 148 5.67 18.36 4.27
N MET A 149 5.08 17.66 5.24
CA MET A 149 4.38 18.30 6.37
C MET A 149 5.33 19.06 7.29
N VAL A 150 6.57 18.57 7.45
CA VAL A 150 7.61 19.25 8.23
C VAL A 150 8.10 20.48 7.49
N GLU A 151 8.29 20.41 6.16
CA GLU A 151 8.64 21.59 5.36
C GLU A 151 7.57 22.67 5.46
N GLN A 152 6.29 22.32 5.30
CA GLN A 152 5.17 23.27 5.37
C GLN A 152 4.98 23.91 6.75
N ARG A 153 5.41 23.23 7.83
CA ARG A 153 5.24 23.71 9.21
C ARG A 153 6.46 24.44 9.75
N GLU A 154 7.65 23.91 9.50
CA GLU A 154 8.89 24.36 10.12
C GLU A 154 9.93 24.89 9.12
N GLY A 155 9.71 24.79 7.81
CA GLY A 155 10.68 25.23 6.79
C GLY A 155 11.93 24.34 6.70
N MET A 156 11.87 23.14 7.28
CA MET A 156 12.95 22.15 7.31
C MET A 156 12.82 21.13 6.17
N PHE A 157 13.85 20.29 5.97
CA PHE A 157 13.84 19.17 5.01
C PHE A 157 13.55 19.52 3.54
N LYS A 158 13.70 20.79 3.13
CA LYS A 158 13.50 21.22 1.74
C LYS A 158 14.25 20.34 0.74
N ARG A 159 15.59 20.25 0.83
CA ARG A 159 16.41 19.40 -0.05
C ARG A 159 15.98 17.93 -0.02
N TRP A 160 15.63 17.43 1.17
CA TRP A 160 15.21 16.05 1.38
C TRP A 160 13.90 15.75 0.64
N ASN A 161 12.94 16.68 0.64
CA ASN A 161 11.69 16.52 -0.09
C ASN A 161 11.86 16.49 -1.61
N PHE A 162 12.81 17.26 -2.16
CA PHE A 162 13.18 17.10 -3.58
C PHE A 162 13.77 15.71 -3.85
N ALA A 163 14.73 15.26 -3.02
CA ALA A 163 15.36 13.96 -3.18
C ALA A 163 14.35 12.80 -3.11
N LEU A 164 13.41 12.84 -2.16
CA LEU A 164 12.36 11.83 -2.04
C LEU A 164 11.40 11.83 -3.24
N MET A 165 11.05 13.01 -3.76
CA MET A 165 10.17 13.10 -4.93
C MET A 165 10.87 12.56 -6.19
N PHE A 166 12.15 12.89 -6.37
CA PHE A 166 12.95 12.34 -7.46
C PHE A 166 13.08 10.82 -7.32
N LEU A 167 13.44 10.32 -6.14
CA LEU A 167 13.51 8.88 -5.87
C LEU A 167 12.16 8.17 -6.15
N THR A 168 11.04 8.77 -5.73
CA THR A 168 9.70 8.20 -5.98
C THR A 168 9.41 8.08 -7.47
N PHE A 169 9.73 9.12 -8.25
CA PHE A 169 9.59 9.10 -9.71
C PHE A 169 10.50 8.04 -10.35
N GLU A 170 11.78 8.01 -9.99
CA GLU A 170 12.73 7.00 -10.49
C GLU A 170 12.25 5.58 -10.18
N LEU A 171 11.72 5.34 -8.97
CA LEU A 171 11.20 4.03 -8.58
C LEU A 171 9.96 3.60 -9.39
N CYS A 172 9.13 4.55 -9.85
CA CYS A 172 8.01 4.25 -10.76
C CYS A 172 8.51 3.79 -12.14
N ILE A 173 9.52 4.46 -12.68
CA ILE A 173 10.15 4.06 -13.94
C ILE A 173 10.90 2.74 -13.76
N PHE A 174 11.60 2.56 -12.64
CA PHE A 174 12.29 1.33 -12.28
C PHE A 174 11.33 0.14 -12.20
N GLY A 175 10.12 0.32 -11.66
CA GLY A 175 9.10 -0.74 -11.70
C GLY A 175 8.68 -1.14 -13.13
N THR A 176 8.67 -0.18 -14.06
CA THR A 176 8.45 -0.45 -15.49
C THR A 176 9.64 -1.16 -16.12
N PHE A 177 10.87 -0.76 -15.76
CA PHE A 177 12.09 -1.48 -16.13
C PHE A 177 12.06 -2.93 -15.66
N LEU A 178 11.69 -3.21 -14.40
CA LEU A 178 11.63 -4.57 -13.86
C LEU A 178 10.64 -5.46 -14.63
N THR A 179 9.45 -4.94 -14.94
CA THR A 179 8.41 -5.68 -15.67
C THR A 179 8.74 -5.90 -17.15
N ARG A 180 9.67 -5.13 -17.74
CA ARG A 180 9.95 -5.13 -19.19
C ARG A 180 11.39 -5.49 -19.58
N SER A 181 12.28 -5.73 -18.62
CA SER A 181 13.69 -6.02 -18.89
C SER A 181 14.02 -7.51 -18.96
N GLY A 182 13.21 -8.37 -18.34
CA GLY A 182 13.50 -9.81 -18.22
C GLY A 182 14.71 -10.14 -17.34
N ILE A 183 15.28 -9.16 -16.63
CA ILE A 183 16.49 -9.34 -15.82
C ILE A 183 16.24 -10.12 -14.52
N VAL A 184 14.99 -10.16 -14.07
CA VAL A 184 14.53 -10.91 -12.90
C VAL A 184 13.31 -11.75 -13.30
N SER A 185 13.26 -12.99 -12.83
CA SER A 185 12.11 -13.87 -13.06
C SER A 185 10.92 -13.42 -12.21
N SER A 186 9.73 -13.37 -12.81
CA SER A 186 8.49 -12.95 -12.16
C SER A 186 7.32 -13.75 -12.72
N VAL A 187 6.36 -14.12 -11.87
CA VAL A 187 5.11 -14.77 -12.31
C VAL A 187 4.15 -13.75 -12.94
N HIS A 188 4.39 -12.46 -12.73
CA HIS A 188 3.65 -11.34 -13.31
C HIS A 188 4.29 -10.82 -14.60
N ALA A 189 5.39 -11.42 -15.07
CA ALA A 189 6.00 -11.08 -16.36
C ALA A 189 5.32 -11.86 -17.50
N PHE A 190 4.27 -11.29 -18.08
CA PHE A 190 3.50 -11.93 -19.16
C PHE A 190 4.02 -11.64 -20.57
N ALA A 191 5.05 -10.80 -20.69
CA ALA A 191 5.59 -10.36 -21.98
C ALA A 191 7.11 -10.29 -21.92
N ASP A 192 7.77 -11.11 -22.75
CA ASP A 192 9.20 -10.99 -22.98
C ASP A 192 9.45 -9.78 -23.88
N SER A 193 10.27 -8.85 -23.40
CA SER A 193 10.73 -7.73 -24.22
C SER A 193 12.15 -7.34 -23.90
N ASN A 194 12.89 -6.87 -24.89
CA ASN A 194 14.25 -6.35 -24.72
C ASN A 194 14.26 -4.83 -24.47
N MET A 195 13.32 -4.32 -23.64
CA MET A 195 13.18 -2.89 -23.39
C MET A 195 14.05 -2.38 -22.24
N GLY A 196 14.74 -3.28 -21.54
CA GLY A 196 15.60 -2.97 -20.41
C GLY A 196 16.58 -1.81 -20.66
N PRO A 197 17.38 -1.83 -21.74
CA PRO A 197 18.34 -0.75 -22.04
C PRO A 197 17.70 0.63 -22.22
N LEU A 198 16.51 0.70 -22.83
CA LEU A 198 15.78 1.96 -23.06
C LEU A 198 15.34 2.59 -21.73
N PHE A 199 14.69 1.81 -20.86
CA PHE A 199 14.26 2.29 -19.55
C PHE A 199 15.45 2.59 -18.64
N LEU A 200 16.51 1.78 -18.68
CA LEU A 200 17.73 2.04 -17.90
C LEU A 200 18.42 3.34 -18.32
N THR A 201 18.45 3.63 -19.63
CA THR A 201 18.98 4.90 -20.15
C THR A 201 18.13 6.09 -19.70
N PHE A 202 16.80 5.94 -19.71
CA PHE A 202 15.90 6.98 -19.22
C PHE A 202 16.06 7.22 -17.72
N ILE A 203 16.13 6.17 -16.90
CA ILE A 203 16.42 6.25 -15.45
C ILE A 203 17.77 6.93 -15.23
N GLY A 204 18.83 6.48 -15.90
CA GLY A 204 20.17 7.03 -15.73
C GLY A 204 20.26 8.51 -16.10
N THR A 205 19.67 8.91 -17.23
CA THR A 205 19.69 10.32 -17.68
C THR A 205 18.83 11.22 -16.79
N SER A 206 17.63 10.78 -16.41
CA SER A 206 16.75 11.54 -15.51
C SER A 206 17.31 11.63 -14.08
N ALA A 207 17.91 10.56 -13.54
CA ALA A 207 18.58 10.59 -12.25
C ALA A 207 19.78 11.55 -12.24
N VAL A 208 20.61 11.54 -13.29
CA VAL A 208 21.72 12.50 -13.45
C VAL A 208 21.20 13.93 -13.52
N LEU A 209 20.15 14.19 -14.31
CA LEU A 209 19.52 15.52 -14.38
C LEU A 209 19.03 15.97 -13.00
N CYS A 210 18.32 15.11 -12.29
CA CYS A 210 17.80 15.38 -10.94
C CYS A 210 18.93 15.69 -9.96
N LEU A 211 20.00 14.90 -9.98
CA LEU A 211 21.16 15.09 -9.11
C LEU A 211 21.88 16.41 -9.42
N VAL A 212 22.15 16.68 -10.69
CA VAL A 212 22.80 17.93 -11.14
C VAL A 212 21.97 19.13 -10.73
N LEU A 213 20.64 19.12 -10.96
CA LEU A 213 19.76 20.21 -10.55
C LEU A 213 19.75 20.39 -9.03
N LEU A 214 19.71 19.31 -8.26
CA LEU A 214 19.67 19.37 -6.79
C LEU A 214 20.97 19.92 -6.21
N LEU A 215 22.13 19.51 -6.76
CA LEU A 215 23.46 19.97 -6.35
C LEU A 215 23.70 21.42 -6.79
N TRP A 216 23.32 21.76 -8.03
CA TRP A 216 23.45 23.12 -8.55
C TRP A 216 22.58 24.11 -7.76
N ARG A 217 21.37 23.69 -7.35
CA ARG A 217 20.45 24.45 -6.50
C ARG A 217 20.62 24.17 -5.00
N SER A 218 21.79 23.67 -4.59
CA SER A 218 22.01 23.24 -3.20
C SER A 218 21.89 24.39 -2.19
N LYS A 219 22.34 25.60 -2.53
CA LYS A 219 22.23 26.78 -1.67
C LYS A 219 20.78 27.15 -1.43
N GLU A 220 19.99 27.16 -2.48
CA GLU A 220 18.58 27.48 -2.44
C GLU A 220 17.80 26.37 -1.71
N THR A 221 18.21 25.10 -1.82
CA THR A 221 17.52 23.94 -1.20
C THR A 221 17.79 23.74 0.28
N ARG A 222 18.60 24.62 0.90
CA ARG A 222 18.91 24.53 2.33
C ARG A 222 17.65 24.79 3.17
N GLY A 223 17.44 23.98 4.21
CA GLY A 223 16.37 24.22 5.18
C GLY A 223 16.61 25.52 5.95
N GLU A 224 15.53 26.20 6.32
CA GLU A 224 15.58 27.47 7.07
C GLU A 224 15.94 27.25 8.54
N LYS A 225 15.49 26.12 9.09
CA LYS A 225 15.72 25.71 10.48
C LYS A 225 16.42 24.37 10.54
N THR A 226 17.07 24.10 11.68
CA THR A 226 17.70 22.83 12.02
C THR A 226 16.95 22.13 13.15
N MET A 227 17.14 20.81 13.28
CA MET A 227 16.57 20.06 14.40
C MET A 227 17.26 20.47 15.70
N VAL A 228 16.46 20.73 16.74
CA VAL A 228 16.95 21.22 18.04
C VAL A 228 16.93 20.11 19.11
N SER A 229 16.01 19.13 18.99
CA SER A 229 15.84 18.05 19.97
C SER A 229 15.83 16.70 19.25
N LEU A 230 16.31 15.66 19.93
CA LEU A 230 16.19 14.25 19.49
C LEU A 230 14.82 13.65 19.83
N VAL A 231 14.11 14.22 20.80
CA VAL A 231 12.75 13.82 21.19
C VAL A 231 11.80 14.94 20.83
N SER A 232 11.35 14.92 19.58
CA SER A 232 10.43 15.90 19.02
C SER A 232 9.62 15.31 17.89
N ARG A 233 8.55 16.00 17.47
CA ARG A 233 7.75 15.58 16.32
C ARG A 233 8.60 15.59 15.03
N GLU A 234 9.51 16.54 14.90
CA GLU A 234 10.49 16.65 13.82
C GLU A 234 11.39 15.41 13.75
N SER A 235 11.92 14.96 14.90
CA SER A 235 12.78 13.77 14.99
C SER A 235 12.02 12.50 14.64
N ALA A 236 10.77 12.37 15.07
CA ALA A 236 9.93 11.24 14.71
C ALA A 236 9.62 11.22 13.21
N PHE A 237 9.36 12.38 12.59
CA PHE A 237 9.21 12.49 11.14
C PHE A 237 10.51 12.16 10.39
N PHE A 238 11.67 12.53 10.93
CA PHE A 238 12.95 12.14 10.35
C PHE A 238 13.18 10.62 10.46
N LEU A 239 12.96 10.04 11.64
CA LEU A 239 13.14 8.60 11.87
C LEU A 239 12.19 7.77 11.00
N ILE A 240 10.91 8.14 10.89
CA ILE A 240 9.97 7.41 10.02
C ILE A 240 10.40 7.48 8.55
N ASN A 241 10.97 8.61 8.11
CA ASN A 241 11.52 8.74 6.76
C ASN A 241 12.71 7.80 6.54
N LEU A 242 13.63 7.72 7.51
CA LEU A 242 14.75 6.77 7.43
C LEU A 242 14.27 5.32 7.39
N LEU A 243 13.24 4.96 8.18
CA LEU A 243 12.67 3.63 8.18
C LEU A 243 12.00 3.27 6.85
N PHE A 244 11.25 4.20 6.26
CA PHE A 244 10.66 3.99 4.93
C PHE A 244 11.73 3.82 3.86
N LEU A 245 12.79 4.63 3.88
CA LEU A 245 13.91 4.46 2.95
C LEU A 245 14.67 3.15 3.19
N ALA A 246 14.87 2.75 4.44
CA ALA A 246 15.49 1.47 4.77
C ALA A 246 14.64 0.29 4.26
N LEU A 247 13.30 0.37 4.39
CA LEU A 247 12.38 -0.60 3.80
C LEU A 247 12.48 -0.62 2.28
N THR A 248 12.48 0.55 1.62
CA THR A 248 12.65 0.65 0.17
C THR A 248 13.97 0.01 -0.28
N LEU A 249 15.08 0.31 0.40
CA LEU A 249 16.40 -0.25 0.08
C LEU A 249 16.47 -1.75 0.34
N ALA A 250 15.88 -2.25 1.44
CA ALA A 250 15.82 -3.68 1.74
C ALA A 250 15.06 -4.46 0.66
N VAL A 251 13.91 -3.93 0.23
CA VAL A 251 13.09 -4.54 -0.82
C VAL A 251 13.80 -4.47 -2.18
N MET A 252 14.38 -3.32 -2.52
CA MET A 252 15.15 -3.13 -3.76
C MET A 252 16.35 -4.08 -3.81
N TRP A 253 17.09 -4.20 -2.71
CA TRP A 253 18.25 -5.09 -2.62
C TRP A 253 17.84 -6.55 -2.78
N GLY A 254 16.83 -7.02 -2.04
CA GLY A 254 16.33 -8.39 -2.17
C GLY A 254 15.84 -8.71 -3.59
N THR A 255 15.20 -7.74 -4.23
CA THR A 255 14.68 -7.88 -5.60
C THR A 255 15.79 -7.92 -6.65
N MET A 256 16.81 -7.07 -6.52
CA MET A 256 17.89 -6.95 -7.51
C MET A 256 19.08 -7.87 -7.26
N TYR A 257 19.19 -8.46 -6.07
CA TYR A 257 20.30 -9.36 -5.73
C TYR A 257 20.45 -10.53 -6.72
N PRO A 258 19.38 -11.23 -7.16
CA PRO A 258 19.46 -12.22 -8.24
C PRO A 258 20.14 -11.71 -9.52
N ALA A 259 19.76 -10.51 -9.97
CA ALA A 259 20.32 -9.91 -11.18
C ALA A 259 21.81 -9.58 -11.01
N PHE A 260 22.21 -9.04 -9.85
CA PHE A 260 23.61 -8.77 -9.55
C PHE A 260 24.45 -10.04 -9.43
N ALA A 261 23.94 -11.07 -8.75
CA ALA A 261 24.61 -12.35 -8.60
C ALA A 261 24.80 -13.04 -9.96
N SER A 262 23.77 -13.03 -10.80
CA SER A 262 23.85 -13.58 -12.15
C SER A 262 24.85 -12.83 -13.03
N ALA A 263 24.95 -11.50 -12.91
CA ALA A 263 25.90 -10.70 -13.67
C ALA A 263 27.36 -10.88 -13.20
N ALA A 264 27.58 -11.05 -11.89
CA ALA A 264 28.92 -11.18 -11.32
C ALA A 264 29.48 -12.61 -11.42
N ASN A 265 28.65 -13.62 -11.14
CA ASN A 265 29.10 -15.01 -10.95
C ASN A 265 28.53 -15.99 -11.99
N GLY A 266 27.59 -15.55 -12.85
CA GLY A 266 26.90 -16.43 -13.80
C GLY A 266 25.85 -17.36 -13.18
N GLU A 267 25.65 -17.28 -11.86
CA GLU A 267 24.71 -18.14 -11.13
C GLU A 267 23.32 -17.50 -11.03
N LYS A 268 22.28 -18.26 -11.37
CA LYS A 268 20.89 -17.85 -11.14
C LYS A 268 20.49 -18.17 -9.71
N VAL A 269 20.48 -17.14 -8.86
CA VAL A 269 20.03 -17.23 -7.47
C VAL A 269 18.60 -16.68 -7.37
N SER A 270 17.78 -17.20 -6.47
CA SER A 270 16.47 -16.64 -6.12
C SER A 270 16.44 -16.19 -4.66
N VAL A 271 15.75 -15.08 -4.39
CA VAL A 271 15.55 -14.57 -3.04
C VAL A 271 14.09 -14.80 -2.67
N SER A 272 13.84 -15.60 -1.64
CA SER A 272 12.50 -16.01 -1.22
C SER A 272 11.98 -15.20 -0.02
N GLN A 273 10.69 -15.37 0.27
CA GLN A 273 9.96 -14.71 1.35
C GLN A 273 10.70 -14.65 2.72
N PRO A 274 11.42 -15.69 3.19
CA PRO A 274 12.16 -15.63 4.45
C PRO A 274 13.17 -14.48 4.54
N PHE A 275 13.87 -14.15 3.44
CA PHE A 275 14.80 -13.01 3.41
C PHE A 275 14.07 -11.69 3.66
N PHE A 276 12.99 -11.47 2.90
CA PHE A 276 12.22 -10.23 2.99
C PHE A 276 11.56 -10.10 4.35
N ASN A 277 10.92 -11.15 4.85
CA ASN A 277 10.31 -11.18 6.18
C ASN A 277 11.34 -10.85 7.27
N ARG A 278 12.50 -11.54 7.29
CA ARG A 278 13.54 -11.30 8.30
C ARG A 278 14.06 -9.86 8.29
N THR A 279 14.18 -9.26 7.11
CA THR A 279 14.74 -7.92 6.93
C THR A 279 13.70 -6.81 7.18
N THR A 280 12.46 -7.01 6.72
CA THR A 280 11.44 -5.97 6.75
C THR A 280 10.60 -5.97 8.02
N TRP A 281 10.39 -7.12 8.69
CA TRP A 281 9.56 -7.16 9.90
C TRP A 281 10.03 -6.24 11.03
N PRO A 282 11.33 -6.17 11.39
CA PRO A 282 11.79 -5.26 12.42
C PRO A 282 11.55 -3.78 12.06
N LEU A 283 11.76 -3.43 10.79
CA LEU A 283 11.56 -2.06 10.30
C LEU A 283 10.07 -1.69 10.26
N ALA A 284 9.22 -2.61 9.80
CA ALA A 284 7.77 -2.44 9.78
C ALA A 284 7.18 -2.34 11.20
N LEU A 285 7.70 -3.11 12.15
CA LEU A 285 7.31 -3.00 13.56
C LEU A 285 7.70 -1.64 14.14
N ALA A 286 8.90 -1.15 13.84
CA ALA A 286 9.33 0.19 14.27
C ALA A 286 8.45 1.29 13.67
N VAL A 287 8.08 1.18 12.39
CA VAL A 287 7.12 2.07 11.72
C VAL A 287 5.77 2.03 12.46
N LEU A 288 5.22 0.84 12.70
CA LEU A 288 3.93 0.66 13.36
C LEU A 288 3.93 1.30 14.76
N LEU A 289 4.99 1.09 15.55
CA LEU A 289 5.12 1.72 16.86
C LEU A 289 5.15 3.25 16.76
N LEU A 290 5.88 3.84 15.80
CA LEU A 290 5.96 5.29 15.61
C LEU A 290 4.60 5.95 15.32
N ILE A 291 3.69 5.24 14.66
CA ILE A 291 2.32 5.71 14.41
C ILE A 291 1.62 6.05 15.74
N ALA A 292 1.82 5.24 16.78
CA ALA A 292 1.20 5.45 18.09
C ALA A 292 1.73 6.70 18.81
N PHE A 293 2.98 7.11 18.56
CA PHE A 293 3.61 8.27 19.20
C PHE A 293 3.29 9.59 18.49
N GLY A 294 3.13 9.56 17.16
CA GLY A 294 3.02 10.76 16.31
C GLY A 294 2.04 11.84 16.80
N PRO A 295 0.78 11.50 17.15
CA PRO A 295 -0.20 12.50 17.62
C PRO A 295 0.20 13.22 18.91
N TRP A 296 1.00 12.57 19.75
CA TRP A 296 1.33 13.03 21.11
C TRP A 296 2.63 13.83 21.20
N LEU A 297 3.51 13.70 20.20
CA LEU A 297 4.74 14.49 20.13
C LEU A 297 4.41 15.94 19.79
N LYS A 298 5.04 16.90 20.47
CA LYS A 298 4.96 18.34 20.14
C LYS A 298 6.16 18.75 19.29
N TRP A 299 6.02 19.85 18.56
CA TRP A 299 7.13 20.47 17.84
C TRP A 299 8.14 21.06 18.84
N ARG A 300 9.43 20.94 18.54
CA ARG A 300 10.59 21.52 19.25
C ARG A 300 10.87 21.06 20.69
N ASN A 301 9.89 20.67 21.50
CA ASN A 301 10.16 20.11 22.84
C ASN A 301 8.99 19.28 23.40
N VAL A 302 9.31 18.13 24.00
CA VAL A 302 8.36 17.28 24.74
C VAL A 302 8.92 16.98 26.13
N GLY A 303 8.15 17.28 27.18
CA GLY A 303 8.41 16.72 28.50
C GLY A 303 8.07 15.23 28.50
N LEU A 304 9.08 14.35 28.57
CA LEU A 304 8.96 12.89 28.58
C LEU A 304 7.91 12.37 29.58
N SER A 305 7.76 13.04 30.73
CA SER A 305 6.79 12.70 31.77
C SER A 305 5.32 12.87 31.36
N SER A 306 5.02 13.75 30.40
CA SER A 306 3.67 13.93 29.86
C SER A 306 3.30 12.88 28.81
N LEU A 307 4.29 12.42 28.04
CA LEU A 307 4.15 11.37 27.05
C LEU A 307 3.89 10.02 27.73
N GLY A 308 4.68 9.67 28.76
CA GLY A 308 4.50 8.44 29.53
C GLY A 308 3.11 8.32 30.15
N ARG A 309 2.57 9.39 30.76
CA ARG A 309 1.21 9.40 31.32
C ARG A 309 0.11 9.16 30.28
N THR A 310 0.31 9.63 29.05
CA THR A 310 -0.68 9.46 27.99
C THR A 310 -0.61 8.07 27.36
N LEU A 311 0.59 7.53 27.20
CA LEU A 311 0.82 6.24 26.58
C LEU A 311 0.79 5.06 27.56
N ALA A 312 0.64 5.32 28.87
CA ALA A 312 0.52 4.29 29.89
C ALA A 312 -0.64 3.32 29.60
N LEU A 313 -1.84 3.83 29.33
CA LEU A 313 -2.99 2.97 29.04
C LEU A 313 -2.82 2.17 27.73
N PRO A 314 -2.47 2.77 26.58
CA PRO A 314 -2.11 2.01 25.39
C PRO A 314 -1.04 0.94 25.65
N GLY A 315 0.01 1.29 26.40
CA GLY A 315 1.11 0.38 26.73
C GLY A 315 0.67 -0.80 27.58
N ILE A 316 -0.18 -0.55 28.59
CA ILE A 316 -0.79 -1.62 29.40
C ILE A 316 -1.63 -2.53 28.51
N VAL A 317 -2.46 -1.99 27.62
CA VAL A 317 -3.27 -2.83 26.71
C VAL A 317 -2.38 -3.66 25.81
N ALA A 318 -1.29 -3.10 25.26
CA ALA A 318 -0.34 -3.85 24.44
C ALA A 318 0.31 -5.02 25.21
N LEU A 319 0.73 -4.78 26.47
CA LEU A 319 1.29 -5.81 27.33
C LEU A 319 0.28 -6.88 27.71
N VAL A 320 -0.97 -6.49 28.01
CA VAL A 320 -2.07 -7.42 28.27
C VAL A 320 -2.38 -8.24 27.03
N THR A 321 -2.44 -7.63 25.85
CA THR A 321 -2.60 -8.36 24.58
C THR A 321 -1.48 -9.38 24.40
N ALA A 322 -0.21 -8.99 24.60
CA ALA A 322 0.90 -9.94 24.51
C ALA A 322 0.78 -11.08 25.53
N ALA A 323 0.45 -10.78 26.79
CA ALA A 323 0.27 -11.78 27.84
C ALA A 323 -0.88 -12.75 27.53
N VAL A 324 -2.03 -12.24 27.08
CA VAL A 324 -3.19 -13.05 26.68
C VAL A 324 -2.82 -13.98 25.53
N LEU A 325 -2.11 -13.50 24.52
CA LEU A 325 -1.66 -14.33 23.39
C LEU A 325 -0.70 -15.44 23.86
N LEU A 326 0.27 -15.11 24.73
CA LEU A 326 1.21 -16.10 25.27
C LEU A 326 0.52 -17.17 26.13
N VAL A 327 -0.46 -16.77 26.95
CA VAL A 327 -1.30 -17.68 27.76
C VAL A 327 -2.20 -18.54 26.88
N ALA A 328 -2.72 -17.99 25.79
CA ALA A 328 -3.49 -18.73 24.78
C ALA A 328 -2.64 -19.69 23.93
N GLY A 329 -1.34 -19.80 24.21
CA GLY A 329 -0.43 -20.74 23.53
C GLY A 329 0.22 -20.19 22.27
N ILE A 330 0.00 -18.92 21.91
CA ILE A 330 0.64 -18.30 20.74
C ILE A 330 2.08 -17.93 21.10
N ARG A 331 3.05 -18.65 20.54
CA ARG A 331 4.49 -18.49 20.83
C ARG A 331 5.32 -17.88 19.71
N HIS A 332 4.71 -17.51 18.58
CA HIS A 332 5.42 -16.87 17.47
C HIS A 332 5.80 -15.42 17.83
N PRO A 333 7.09 -15.08 18.05
CA PRO A 333 7.47 -13.83 18.72
C PRO A 333 7.12 -12.59 17.89
N ILE A 334 7.31 -12.66 16.57
CA ILE A 334 6.97 -11.56 15.65
C ILE A 334 5.46 -11.33 15.64
N ALA A 335 4.64 -12.40 15.64
CA ALA A 335 3.19 -12.25 15.63
C ALA A 335 2.69 -11.59 16.92
N VAL A 336 3.19 -12.03 18.07
CA VAL A 336 2.87 -11.42 19.38
C VAL A 336 3.26 -9.95 19.39
N ALA A 337 4.45 -9.60 18.89
CA ALA A 337 4.91 -8.22 18.83
C ALA A 337 4.03 -7.33 17.94
N PHE A 338 3.63 -7.81 16.76
CA PHE A 338 2.75 -7.06 15.85
C PHE A 338 1.34 -6.92 16.38
N PHE A 339 0.75 -7.96 16.98
CA PHE A 339 -0.58 -7.84 17.60
C PHE A 339 -0.57 -6.86 18.78
N ALA A 340 0.46 -6.91 19.63
CA ALA A 340 0.63 -5.96 20.73
C ALA A 340 0.83 -4.53 20.20
N ALA A 341 1.64 -4.34 19.16
CA ALA A 341 1.87 -3.04 18.53
C ALA A 341 0.61 -2.50 17.83
N SER A 342 -0.18 -3.35 17.15
CA SER A 342 -1.46 -2.94 16.57
C SER A 342 -2.45 -2.53 17.66
N ALA A 343 -2.55 -3.27 18.76
CA ALA A 343 -3.36 -2.89 19.91
C ALA A 343 -2.90 -1.55 20.51
N PHE A 344 -1.59 -1.35 20.66
CA PHE A 344 -0.99 -0.09 21.12
C PHE A 344 -1.41 1.09 20.23
N VAL A 345 -1.29 0.94 18.91
CA VAL A 345 -1.65 1.98 17.92
C VAL A 345 -3.15 2.28 17.98
N ILE A 346 -3.99 1.25 17.93
CA ILE A 346 -5.44 1.40 17.92
C ILE A 346 -5.90 2.14 19.18
N VAL A 347 -5.46 1.70 20.36
CA VAL A 347 -5.85 2.34 21.63
C VAL A 347 -5.29 3.77 21.72
N SER A 348 -4.05 4.01 21.30
CA SER A 348 -3.45 5.35 21.27
C SER A 348 -4.28 6.31 20.40
N LEU A 349 -4.67 5.87 19.19
CA LEU A 349 -5.47 6.68 18.28
C LEU A 349 -6.92 6.87 18.76
N LEU A 350 -7.54 5.86 19.36
CA LEU A 350 -8.88 5.99 19.95
C LEU A 350 -8.89 6.98 21.12
N ILE A 351 -7.87 6.96 21.98
CA ILE A 351 -7.72 7.95 23.07
C ILE A 351 -7.52 9.36 22.47
N HIS A 352 -6.70 9.49 21.42
CA HIS A 352 -6.49 10.76 20.73
C HIS A 352 -7.80 11.31 20.15
N ILE A 353 -8.61 10.48 19.49
CA ILE A 353 -9.94 10.83 18.98
C ILE A 353 -10.85 11.28 20.14
N GLY A 354 -10.94 10.48 21.21
CA GLY A 354 -11.79 10.76 22.36
C GLY A 354 -11.42 12.06 23.08
N ARG A 355 -10.13 12.36 23.25
CA ARG A 355 -9.67 13.63 23.85
C ARG A 355 -10.04 14.83 23.00
N ASN A 356 -9.86 14.75 21.68
CA ASN A 356 -10.23 15.84 20.76
C ASN A 356 -11.75 16.04 20.68
N ALA A 357 -12.52 14.96 20.67
CA ALA A 357 -13.98 15.02 20.67
C ALA A 357 -14.50 15.67 21.98
N ARG A 358 -13.93 15.30 23.13
CA ARG A 358 -14.29 15.90 24.42
C ARG A 358 -13.94 17.38 24.49
N ALA A 359 -12.77 17.78 24.00
CA ALA A 359 -12.37 19.18 23.96
C ALA A 359 -13.30 20.01 23.05
N GLU A 360 -13.70 19.49 21.88
CA GLU A 360 -14.65 20.18 21.00
C GLU A 360 -16.06 20.24 21.61
N ALA A 361 -16.51 19.16 22.24
CA ALA A 361 -17.80 19.07 22.92
C ALA A 361 -17.91 20.13 24.02
N GLN A 362 -16.86 20.29 24.84
CA GLN A 362 -16.77 21.33 25.86
C GLN A 362 -16.75 22.74 25.26
N ALA A 363 -15.94 22.97 24.22
CA ALA A 363 -15.85 24.29 23.57
C ALA A 363 -17.12 24.70 22.83
N SER A 364 -17.93 23.72 22.41
CA SER A 364 -19.17 23.93 21.65
C SER A 364 -20.44 23.74 22.49
N GLU A 365 -20.31 23.48 23.80
CA GLU A 365 -21.44 23.17 24.71
C GLU A 365 -22.37 22.08 24.17
N THR A 366 -21.79 21.01 23.62
CA THR A 366 -22.52 19.90 22.97
C THR A 366 -22.11 18.55 23.57
N ASN A 367 -22.82 17.48 23.23
CA ASN A 367 -22.44 16.12 23.64
C ASN A 367 -21.23 15.60 22.85
N LEU A 368 -20.63 14.49 23.33
CA LEU A 368 -19.42 13.90 22.76
C LEU A 368 -19.57 13.47 21.29
N ILE A 369 -20.74 12.94 20.92
CA ILE A 369 -21.02 12.47 19.55
C ILE A 369 -21.05 13.65 18.58
N SER A 370 -21.76 14.73 18.97
CA SER A 370 -21.79 15.98 18.20
C SER A 370 -20.39 16.60 18.08
N GLY A 371 -19.61 16.61 19.16
CA GLY A 371 -18.22 17.05 19.15
C GLY A 371 -17.35 16.25 18.19
N LEU A 372 -17.47 14.91 18.19
CA LEU A 372 -16.76 14.03 17.27
C LEU A 372 -17.18 14.27 15.81
N ALA A 373 -18.47 14.28 15.52
CA ALA A 373 -18.99 14.49 14.17
C ALA A 373 -18.50 15.83 13.59
N ARG A 374 -18.51 16.88 14.42
CA ARG A 374 -18.00 18.20 14.03
C ARG A 374 -16.49 18.17 13.75
N GLN A 375 -15.71 17.51 14.59
CA GLN A 375 -14.26 17.37 14.39
C GLN A 375 -13.92 16.62 13.10
N VAL A 376 -14.59 15.49 12.86
CA VAL A 376 -14.42 14.70 11.63
C VAL A 376 -14.72 15.57 10.42
N TRP A 377 -15.87 16.24 10.40
CA TRP A 377 -16.32 17.06 9.27
C TRP A 377 -15.43 18.28 8.97
N THR A 378 -14.95 18.95 10.03
CA THR A 378 -14.16 20.19 9.91
C THR A 378 -12.69 19.90 9.64
N ARG A 379 -12.10 18.89 10.30
CA ARG A 379 -10.66 18.57 10.25
C ARG A 379 -10.36 17.36 9.34
N LYS A 380 -10.91 17.37 8.12
CA LYS A 380 -10.83 16.26 7.17
C LYS A 380 -9.42 15.68 6.95
N LYS A 381 -8.41 16.55 6.79
CA LYS A 381 -7.01 16.12 6.62
C LYS A 381 -6.48 15.33 7.82
N HIS A 382 -6.87 15.73 9.03
CA HIS A 382 -6.43 15.08 10.27
C HIS A 382 -7.11 13.72 10.44
N TYR A 383 -8.44 13.68 10.33
CA TYR A 383 -9.18 12.43 10.52
C TYR A 383 -9.02 11.45 9.36
N GLY A 384 -8.74 11.93 8.15
CA GLY A 384 -8.33 11.10 7.02
C GLY A 384 -7.00 10.40 7.30
N ALA A 385 -6.01 11.12 7.84
CA ALA A 385 -4.77 10.52 8.30
C ALA A 385 -5.02 9.52 9.44
N VAL A 386 -5.81 9.87 10.46
CA VAL A 386 -6.12 8.95 11.59
C VAL A 386 -6.76 7.66 11.09
N LEU A 387 -7.73 7.74 10.17
CA LEU A 387 -8.38 6.56 9.59
C LEU A 387 -7.38 5.69 8.81
N ALA A 388 -6.48 6.30 8.03
CA ALA A 388 -5.47 5.56 7.30
C ALA A 388 -4.48 4.84 8.25
N HIS A 389 -4.05 5.50 9.31
CA HIS A 389 -3.15 4.91 10.31
C HIS A 389 -3.81 3.79 11.13
N LEU A 390 -5.11 3.93 11.47
CA LEU A 390 -5.89 2.82 12.04
C LEU A 390 -5.97 1.65 11.04
N GLY A 391 -6.19 1.96 9.76
CA GLY A 391 -6.20 0.97 8.68
C GLY A 391 -4.89 0.19 8.58
N VAL A 392 -3.74 0.83 8.75
CA VAL A 392 -2.42 0.15 8.80
C VAL A 392 -2.36 -0.84 9.96
N ALA A 393 -2.77 -0.44 11.17
CA ALA A 393 -2.76 -1.35 12.33
C ALA A 393 -3.71 -2.55 12.14
N VAL A 394 -4.90 -2.32 11.58
CA VAL A 394 -5.88 -3.35 11.23
C VAL A 394 -5.35 -4.28 10.14
N ALA A 395 -4.71 -3.74 9.10
CA ALA A 395 -4.10 -4.53 8.04
C ALA A 395 -3.01 -5.47 8.58
N PHE A 396 -2.13 -4.99 9.48
CA PHE A 396 -1.11 -5.84 10.11
C PHE A 396 -1.69 -6.98 10.96
N ILE A 397 -2.87 -6.79 11.58
CA ILE A 397 -3.58 -7.89 12.26
C ILE A 397 -3.94 -8.97 11.25
N GLY A 398 -4.48 -8.59 10.09
CA GLY A 398 -4.79 -9.52 9.02
C GLY A 398 -3.56 -10.20 8.45
N ILE A 399 -2.50 -9.43 8.15
CA ILE A 399 -1.26 -9.94 7.55
C ILE A 399 -0.58 -10.96 8.46
N LEU A 400 -0.35 -10.62 9.73
CA LEU A 400 0.34 -11.54 10.66
C LEU A 400 -0.58 -12.66 11.11
N GLY A 401 -1.90 -12.42 11.20
CA GLY A 401 -2.88 -13.47 11.47
C GLY A 401 -2.88 -14.55 10.40
N SER A 402 -3.10 -14.17 9.15
CA SER A 402 -3.17 -15.13 8.05
C SER A 402 -1.82 -15.76 7.75
N SER A 403 -0.72 -15.01 7.75
CA SER A 403 0.59 -15.58 7.39
C SER A 403 1.26 -16.42 8.48
N ALA A 404 1.07 -16.10 9.77
CA ALA A 404 1.74 -16.84 10.85
C ALA A 404 0.93 -18.02 11.37
N PHE A 405 -0.38 -18.07 11.11
CA PHE A 405 -1.29 -19.10 11.62
C PHE A 405 -2.11 -19.78 10.53
N ASN A 406 -1.75 -19.61 9.25
CA ASN A 406 -2.27 -20.43 8.16
C ASN A 406 -1.98 -21.92 8.43
N GLN A 407 -2.96 -22.77 8.12
CA GLN A 407 -2.83 -24.22 8.17
C GLN A 407 -3.44 -24.83 6.91
N GLU A 408 -2.76 -25.83 6.36
CA GLU A 408 -3.16 -26.53 5.14
C GLU A 408 -3.66 -27.94 5.48
N TYR A 409 -4.74 -28.35 4.83
CA TYR A 409 -5.36 -29.66 4.99
C TYR A 409 -5.62 -30.28 3.62
N ASP A 410 -4.93 -31.37 3.31
CA ASP A 410 -5.19 -32.17 2.11
C ASP A 410 -6.19 -33.28 2.44
N LEU A 411 -7.37 -33.21 1.82
CA LEU A 411 -8.47 -34.12 2.04
C LEU A 411 -8.74 -34.94 0.79
N TYR A 412 -8.89 -36.24 0.99
CA TYR A 412 -9.36 -37.17 -0.04
C TYR A 412 -10.84 -37.46 0.20
N LEU A 413 -11.70 -37.07 -0.74
CA LEU A 413 -13.14 -37.13 -0.60
C LEU A 413 -13.75 -38.07 -1.64
N LYS A 414 -14.64 -38.96 -1.20
CA LYS A 414 -15.56 -39.71 -2.07
C LYS A 414 -16.95 -39.11 -2.02
N LYS A 415 -17.74 -39.27 -3.08
CA LYS A 415 -19.11 -38.74 -3.16
C LYS A 415 -19.95 -39.23 -1.97
N GLY A 416 -20.58 -38.30 -1.25
CA GLY A 416 -21.36 -38.54 -0.04
C GLY A 416 -20.56 -38.82 1.24
N GLN A 417 -19.22 -38.87 1.17
CA GLN A 417 -18.36 -39.06 2.33
C GLN A 417 -18.09 -37.73 3.02
N ARG A 418 -18.16 -37.73 4.36
CA ARG A 418 -17.66 -36.64 5.20
C ARG A 418 -16.28 -36.96 5.74
N VAL A 419 -15.36 -36.02 5.60
CA VAL A 419 -14.00 -36.12 6.16
C VAL A 419 -13.77 -34.96 7.11
N SER A 420 -13.33 -35.27 8.33
CA SER A 420 -13.07 -34.28 9.36
C SER A 420 -11.70 -33.63 9.21
N PHE A 421 -11.62 -32.32 9.46
CA PHE A 421 -10.38 -31.54 9.49
C PHE A 421 -10.55 -30.36 10.44
N ALA A 422 -9.57 -30.07 11.30
CA ALA A 422 -9.60 -28.91 12.21
C ALA A 422 -10.88 -28.71 13.06
N GLY A 423 -11.60 -29.78 13.41
CA GLY A 423 -12.91 -29.70 14.10
C GLY A 423 -14.11 -29.34 13.20
N ARG A 424 -13.92 -29.42 11.88
CA ARG A 424 -14.91 -29.23 10.80
C ARG A 424 -15.01 -30.50 9.96
N GLU A 425 -15.96 -30.54 9.04
CA GLU A 425 -16.12 -31.63 8.08
C GLU A 425 -16.30 -31.07 6.66
N ALA A 426 -15.71 -31.75 5.68
CA ALA A 426 -15.95 -31.51 4.26
C ALA A 426 -16.69 -32.71 3.67
N GLU A 427 -17.74 -32.45 2.90
CA GLU A 427 -18.54 -33.47 2.19
C GLU A 427 -18.48 -33.21 0.68
N LEU A 428 -18.07 -34.20 -0.10
CA LEU A 428 -18.21 -34.13 -1.56
C LEU A 428 -19.65 -34.44 -1.96
N VAL A 429 -20.36 -33.43 -2.45
CA VAL A 429 -21.75 -33.55 -2.93
C VAL A 429 -21.77 -34.04 -4.36
N ASP A 430 -20.96 -33.41 -5.22
CA ASP A 430 -20.90 -33.73 -6.63
C ASP A 430 -19.51 -33.47 -7.22
N PHE A 431 -19.20 -34.19 -8.30
CA PHE A 431 -17.98 -34.04 -9.07
C PHE A 431 -18.34 -34.28 -10.52
N ALA A 432 -18.06 -33.30 -11.38
CA ALA A 432 -18.42 -33.38 -12.79
C ALA A 432 -17.51 -32.50 -13.66
N GLU A 433 -17.59 -32.76 -14.96
CA GLU A 433 -16.92 -31.99 -16.01
C GLU A 433 -17.98 -31.32 -16.91
N HIS A 434 -17.70 -30.10 -17.33
CA HIS A 434 -18.51 -29.36 -18.29
C HIS A 434 -17.62 -28.73 -19.36
N ARG A 435 -18.01 -28.87 -20.63
CA ARG A 435 -17.30 -28.29 -21.78
C ARG A 435 -17.91 -26.95 -22.16
N GLU A 436 -17.07 -25.93 -22.21
CA GLU A 436 -17.37 -24.63 -22.80
C GLU A 436 -16.71 -24.47 -24.19
N ILE A 437 -16.97 -23.35 -24.85
CA ILE A 437 -16.49 -23.10 -26.22
C ILE A 437 -14.96 -23.14 -26.32
N ASN A 438 -14.24 -22.70 -25.29
CA ASN A 438 -12.79 -22.50 -25.31
C ASN A 438 -12.03 -23.26 -24.20
N LYS A 439 -12.73 -24.03 -23.36
CA LYS A 439 -12.14 -24.76 -22.23
C LYS A 439 -13.04 -25.89 -21.74
N ASP A 440 -12.42 -26.88 -21.11
CA ASP A 440 -13.11 -27.85 -20.26
C ASP A 440 -12.98 -27.42 -18.79
N ILE A 441 -14.08 -27.51 -18.05
CA ILE A 441 -14.14 -27.17 -16.62
C ILE A 441 -14.42 -28.44 -15.84
N VAL A 442 -13.50 -28.81 -14.95
CA VAL A 442 -13.72 -29.86 -13.95
C VAL A 442 -14.00 -29.19 -12.61
N TYR A 443 -15.06 -29.57 -11.91
CA TYR A 443 -15.41 -28.98 -10.61
C TYR A 443 -15.79 -30.01 -9.56
N ALA A 444 -15.60 -29.64 -8.30
CA ALA A 444 -16.07 -30.41 -7.15
C ALA A 444 -16.99 -29.55 -6.29
N GLN A 445 -18.22 -30.01 -6.03
CA GLN A 445 -19.17 -29.35 -5.15
C GLN A 445 -19.00 -29.88 -3.73
N ILE A 446 -18.58 -29.02 -2.81
CA ILE A 446 -18.19 -29.41 -1.45
C ILE A 446 -19.01 -28.64 -0.43
N ARG A 447 -19.61 -29.35 0.52
CA ARG A 447 -20.26 -28.73 1.69
C ARG A 447 -19.33 -28.75 2.89
N LEU A 448 -19.22 -27.62 3.55
CA LEU A 448 -18.40 -27.45 4.75
C LEU A 448 -19.30 -27.37 5.97
N TYR A 449 -18.97 -28.12 7.01
CA TYR A 449 -19.73 -28.18 8.26
C TYR A 449 -18.85 -27.85 9.46
N GLU A 450 -19.43 -27.23 10.48
CA GLU A 450 -18.81 -27.04 11.79
C GLU A 450 -19.83 -27.40 12.87
N ARG A 451 -19.50 -28.38 13.71
CA ARG A 451 -20.40 -28.91 14.75
C ARG A 451 -21.79 -29.29 14.21
N GLY A 452 -21.83 -29.92 13.04
CA GLY A 452 -23.06 -30.35 12.36
C GLY A 452 -23.85 -29.22 11.67
N ARG A 453 -23.47 -27.95 11.82
CA ARG A 453 -24.07 -26.82 11.10
C ARG A 453 -23.37 -26.63 9.76
N LEU A 454 -24.14 -26.50 8.68
CA LEU A 454 -23.62 -26.12 7.36
C LEU A 454 -23.04 -24.69 7.44
N LEU A 455 -21.75 -24.55 7.16
CA LEU A 455 -21.06 -23.28 7.02
C LEU A 455 -21.32 -22.65 5.64
N GLY A 456 -21.36 -23.49 4.61
CA GLY A 456 -21.57 -23.08 3.23
C GLY A 456 -21.27 -24.21 2.26
N GLU A 457 -21.53 -23.94 1.00
CA GLU A 457 -21.21 -24.80 -0.13
C GLU A 457 -20.23 -24.07 -1.03
N VAL A 458 -19.16 -24.75 -1.43
CA VAL A 458 -18.07 -24.20 -2.22
C VAL A 458 -17.86 -25.07 -3.45
N ARG A 459 -17.43 -24.45 -4.55
CA ARG A 459 -17.22 -25.13 -5.83
C ARG A 459 -15.87 -24.75 -6.44
N PRO A 460 -14.75 -25.33 -5.97
CA PRO A 460 -13.47 -25.18 -6.66
C PRO A 460 -13.51 -25.85 -8.05
N GLU A 461 -12.76 -25.29 -9.00
CA GLU A 461 -12.74 -25.73 -10.39
C GLU A 461 -11.31 -25.78 -10.96
N LYS A 462 -11.16 -26.54 -12.05
CA LYS A 462 -9.94 -26.63 -12.86
C LYS A 462 -10.31 -26.42 -14.32
N HIS A 463 -9.73 -25.40 -14.93
CA HIS A 463 -10.05 -24.98 -16.30
C HIS A 463 -8.93 -25.41 -17.25
N PHE A 464 -9.26 -26.23 -18.24
CA PHE A 464 -8.36 -26.71 -19.28
C PHE A 464 -8.64 -25.95 -20.57
N HIS A 465 -7.91 -24.85 -20.78
CA HIS A 465 -8.07 -24.06 -22.01
C HIS A 465 -7.43 -24.75 -23.19
N PHE A 466 -8.16 -24.90 -24.31
CA PHE A 466 -7.67 -25.67 -25.47
C PHE A 466 -6.40 -25.12 -26.12
N LYS A 467 -6.06 -23.85 -25.85
CA LYS A 467 -4.86 -23.16 -26.39
C LYS A 467 -3.69 -23.06 -25.40
N PHE A 468 -3.85 -23.55 -24.17
CA PHE A 468 -2.84 -23.44 -23.12
C PHE A 468 -2.59 -24.81 -22.49
N GLU A 469 -1.31 -25.17 -22.34
CA GLU A 469 -0.93 -26.48 -21.79
C GLU A 469 -1.17 -26.60 -20.28
N GLN A 470 -1.04 -25.49 -19.56
CA GLN A 470 -1.18 -25.47 -18.11
C GLN A 470 -2.64 -25.21 -17.72
N PRO A 471 -3.28 -26.11 -16.94
CA PRO A 471 -4.62 -25.89 -16.45
C PRO A 471 -4.63 -24.74 -15.43
N GLN A 472 -5.74 -24.02 -15.39
CA GLN A 472 -5.96 -22.96 -14.42
C GLN A 472 -6.78 -23.45 -13.25
N THR A 473 -6.49 -22.90 -12.08
CA THR A 473 -7.19 -23.25 -10.85
C THR A 473 -8.12 -22.10 -10.50
N GLU A 474 -9.41 -22.38 -10.47
CA GLU A 474 -10.40 -21.47 -9.89
C GLU A 474 -10.72 -21.97 -8.49
N ILE A 475 -10.37 -21.16 -7.51
CA ILE A 475 -10.56 -21.53 -6.11
C ILE A 475 -11.97 -21.20 -5.65
N ALA A 476 -12.35 -21.79 -4.52
CA ALA A 476 -13.57 -21.38 -3.82
C ALA A 476 -13.26 -20.99 -2.38
N ILE A 477 -13.96 -19.97 -1.88
CA ILE A 477 -13.74 -19.45 -0.53
C ILE A 477 -15.05 -19.48 0.24
N ALA A 478 -15.04 -20.12 1.41
CA ALA A 478 -16.06 -19.89 2.43
C ALA A 478 -15.53 -18.85 3.43
N SER A 479 -15.99 -17.60 3.27
CA SER A 479 -15.52 -16.47 4.06
C SER A 479 -16.34 -16.23 5.32
N SER A 480 -15.64 -15.83 6.39
CA SER A 480 -16.21 -15.27 7.62
C SER A 480 -15.36 -14.09 8.09
N LEU A 481 -15.85 -13.33 9.07
CA LEU A 481 -15.06 -12.24 9.65
C LEU A 481 -13.78 -12.74 10.35
N THR A 482 -13.78 -13.99 10.82
CA THR A 482 -12.69 -14.55 11.62
C THR A 482 -11.72 -15.41 10.83
N ARG A 483 -12.11 -15.89 9.64
CA ARG A 483 -11.30 -16.77 8.80
C ARG A 483 -11.92 -16.95 7.42
N ASP A 484 -11.08 -17.28 6.46
CA ASP A 484 -11.48 -17.84 5.17
C ASP A 484 -11.08 -19.32 5.11
N LEU A 485 -11.97 -20.18 4.62
CA LEU A 485 -11.62 -21.53 4.18
C LEU A 485 -11.41 -21.49 2.68
N TYR A 486 -10.14 -21.50 2.29
CA TYR A 486 -9.69 -21.42 0.91
C TYR A 486 -9.55 -22.82 0.33
N VAL A 487 -10.35 -23.17 -0.66
CA VAL A 487 -10.52 -24.54 -1.14
C VAL A 487 -10.05 -24.66 -2.58
N VAL A 488 -9.16 -25.63 -2.82
CA VAL A 488 -8.49 -25.86 -4.10
C VAL A 488 -8.69 -27.29 -4.54
N LEU A 489 -9.11 -27.50 -5.79
CA LEU A 489 -9.17 -28.82 -6.41
C LEU A 489 -7.76 -29.22 -6.91
N MET A 490 -7.12 -30.13 -6.18
CA MET A 490 -5.75 -30.55 -6.48
C MET A 490 -5.73 -31.59 -7.60
N GLY A 491 -6.60 -32.59 -7.51
CA GLY A 491 -6.72 -33.67 -8.49
C GLY A 491 -7.92 -34.57 -8.21
N TRP A 492 -8.12 -35.59 -9.04
CA TRP A 492 -9.20 -36.56 -8.95
C TRP A 492 -8.77 -37.89 -9.57
N GLU A 493 -9.50 -38.95 -9.23
CA GLU A 493 -9.28 -40.31 -9.73
C GLU A 493 -10.45 -40.78 -10.60
N ASP A 494 -10.24 -41.87 -11.35
CA ASP A 494 -11.25 -42.46 -12.24
C ASP A 494 -12.52 -42.95 -11.50
N ASP A 495 -12.43 -43.22 -10.19
CA ASP A 495 -13.58 -43.62 -9.36
C ASP A 495 -14.45 -42.43 -8.90
N GLY A 496 -14.13 -41.21 -9.34
CA GLY A 496 -14.84 -39.97 -8.99
C GLY A 496 -14.47 -39.41 -7.62
N SER A 497 -13.44 -39.97 -6.97
CA SER A 497 -12.85 -39.37 -5.78
C SER A 497 -12.00 -38.15 -6.13
N VAL A 498 -11.95 -37.18 -5.21
CA VAL A 498 -11.23 -35.93 -5.41
C VAL A 498 -10.26 -35.67 -4.26
N THR A 499 -9.10 -35.10 -4.58
CA THR A 499 -8.18 -34.54 -3.61
C THR A 499 -8.35 -33.03 -3.60
N VAL A 500 -8.67 -32.50 -2.42
CA VAL A 500 -8.96 -31.09 -2.21
C VAL A 500 -8.04 -30.57 -1.11
N ARG A 501 -7.41 -29.42 -1.36
CA ARG A 501 -6.65 -28.70 -0.34
C ARG A 501 -7.52 -27.61 0.26
N ILE A 502 -7.57 -27.55 1.59
CA ILE A 502 -8.23 -26.48 2.35
C ILE A 502 -7.18 -25.72 3.15
N ASN A 503 -7.00 -24.44 2.85
CA ASN A 503 -6.17 -23.51 3.63
C ASN A 503 -7.08 -22.71 4.59
N ASP A 504 -6.89 -22.87 5.89
CA ASP A 504 -7.56 -22.05 6.92
C ASP A 504 -6.75 -20.77 7.11
N ASN A 505 -7.28 -19.65 6.61
CA ASN A 505 -6.67 -18.32 6.65
C ASN A 505 -7.34 -17.46 7.72
N PRO A 506 -6.85 -17.46 8.98
CA PRO A 506 -7.48 -16.71 10.05
C PRO A 506 -7.33 -15.21 9.85
N VAL A 507 -8.39 -14.48 10.20
CA VAL A 507 -8.51 -13.01 10.25
C VAL A 507 -8.06 -12.26 8.99
N ILE A 508 -7.98 -12.92 7.84
CA ILE A 508 -7.57 -12.29 6.57
C ILE A 508 -8.50 -11.14 6.14
N ALA A 509 -9.77 -11.17 6.56
CA ALA A 509 -10.71 -10.05 6.38
C ALA A 509 -10.18 -8.71 6.93
N PHE A 510 -9.32 -8.74 7.95
CA PHE A 510 -8.71 -7.54 8.54
C PHE A 510 -7.65 -6.91 7.62
N LEU A 511 -6.98 -7.69 6.76
CA LEU A 511 -6.11 -7.15 5.71
C LEU A 511 -6.95 -6.29 4.75
N TRP A 512 -8.05 -6.84 4.25
CA TRP A 512 -8.95 -6.15 3.31
C TRP A 512 -9.59 -4.93 3.94
N LEU A 513 -10.14 -5.06 5.15
CA LEU A 513 -10.72 -3.94 5.89
C LEU A 513 -9.69 -2.83 6.16
N GLY A 514 -8.48 -3.20 6.59
CA GLY A 514 -7.39 -2.26 6.82
C GLY A 514 -7.00 -1.50 5.54
N GLY A 515 -6.89 -2.22 4.41
CA GLY A 515 -6.67 -1.62 3.10
C GLY A 515 -7.76 -0.62 2.69
N LEU A 516 -9.03 -0.99 2.87
CA LEU A 516 -10.18 -0.10 2.60
C LEU A 516 -10.17 1.14 3.52
N MET A 517 -9.81 0.99 4.79
CA MET A 517 -9.66 2.13 5.71
C MET A 517 -8.54 3.07 5.27
N ILE A 518 -7.40 2.54 4.79
CA ILE A 518 -6.31 3.34 4.23
C ILE A 518 -6.79 4.17 3.03
N LEU A 519 -7.51 3.54 2.10
CA LEU A 519 -8.07 4.21 0.93
C LEU A 519 -9.10 5.28 1.32
N ALA A 520 -10.07 4.92 2.16
CA ALA A 520 -11.10 5.85 2.63
C ALA A 520 -10.49 7.05 3.35
N GLY A 521 -9.51 6.83 4.24
CA GLY A 521 -8.80 7.89 4.94
C GLY A 521 -8.04 8.83 4.00
N SER A 522 -7.44 8.28 2.95
CA SER A 522 -6.65 9.05 1.98
C SER A 522 -7.53 9.89 1.06
N VAL A 523 -8.62 9.33 0.55
CA VAL A 523 -9.65 10.08 -0.18
C VAL A 523 -10.23 11.17 0.71
N TYR A 524 -10.52 10.86 1.97
CA TYR A 524 -11.05 11.85 2.91
C TYR A 524 -10.09 13.03 3.15
N ALA A 525 -8.79 12.75 3.20
CA ALA A 525 -7.75 13.76 3.38
C ALA A 525 -7.57 14.70 2.17
N LEU A 526 -8.09 14.35 0.99
CA LEU A 526 -8.06 15.22 -0.21
C LEU A 526 -9.07 16.37 -0.13
N PHE A 527 -10.14 16.22 0.66
CA PHE A 527 -11.16 17.25 0.80
C PHE A 527 -10.67 18.44 1.63
N LYS A 528 -11.18 19.63 1.29
CA LYS A 528 -10.86 20.87 2.01
C LYS A 528 -11.42 20.81 3.44
N SER A 529 -10.56 21.08 4.41
CA SER A 529 -10.94 21.27 5.81
C SER A 529 -11.62 22.64 5.98
N SER A 530 -12.66 22.68 6.80
CA SER A 530 -13.40 23.91 7.13
C SER A 530 -12.84 24.50 8.43
N LYS A 531 -12.90 25.84 8.60
CA LYS A 531 -12.45 26.48 9.85
C LYS A 531 -13.32 25.99 11.02
N PRO A 532 -12.74 25.49 12.13
CA PRO A 532 -13.48 25.19 13.36
C PRO A 532 -14.06 26.46 13.98
N ALA A 533 -15.22 26.38 14.65
CA ALA A 533 -15.85 27.56 15.28
C ALA A 533 -15.03 28.14 16.44
N ALA A 534 -14.22 27.32 17.13
CA ALA A 534 -13.30 27.80 18.17
C ALA A 534 -12.26 28.82 17.65
N ILE A 535 -11.91 28.76 16.35
CA ILE A 535 -11.05 29.76 15.70
C ILE A 535 -11.89 30.92 15.14
N ALA A 536 -13.13 30.66 14.71
CA ALA A 536 -14.02 31.71 14.22
C ALA A 536 -14.35 32.75 15.31
N ARG A 537 -14.58 32.33 16.56
CA ARG A 537 -14.82 33.23 17.70
C ARG A 537 -13.60 34.08 18.11
N GLN A 538 -12.38 33.68 17.78
CA GLN A 538 -11.17 34.48 18.05
C GLN A 538 -10.88 35.54 16.97
N VAL A 539 -11.57 35.47 15.82
CA VAL A 539 -11.33 36.37 14.68
C VAL A 539 -12.38 37.50 14.62
N GLU A 540 -13.47 37.42 15.39
CA GLU A 540 -14.35 38.56 15.64
C GLU A 540 -13.74 39.44 16.75
N VAL A 541 -12.77 40.27 16.37
CA VAL A 541 -12.46 41.49 17.12
C VAL A 541 -13.58 42.48 16.80
N PRO A 542 -14.29 43.05 17.80
CA PRO A 542 -15.26 44.11 17.53
C PRO A 542 -14.54 45.28 16.87
N ALA A 543 -15.10 45.81 15.79
CA ALA A 543 -14.61 47.05 15.20
C ALA A 543 -14.59 48.13 16.29
N GLU A 544 -13.41 48.65 16.62
CA GLU A 544 -13.28 49.83 17.47
C GLU A 544 -14.06 50.98 16.82
N ASN A 545 -14.93 51.60 17.62
CA ASN A 545 -15.69 52.79 17.25
C ASN A 545 -14.74 53.92 16.79
N PRO A 546 -15.11 54.69 15.76
CA PRO A 546 -14.34 55.88 15.41
C PRO A 546 -14.46 56.91 16.54
N VAL A 547 -13.31 57.29 17.10
CA VAL A 547 -13.20 58.40 18.05
C VAL A 547 -13.48 59.70 17.30
N GLU A 548 -14.50 60.42 17.75
CA GLU A 548 -14.78 61.81 17.38
C GLU A 548 -13.58 62.70 17.73
N GLU A 549 -12.98 63.32 16.72
CA GLU A 549 -12.07 64.45 16.90
C GLU A 549 -12.85 65.65 17.43
N MET A 550 -12.73 65.90 18.74
CA MET A 550 -13.12 67.17 19.34
C MET A 550 -12.02 68.21 19.08
N LYS A 551 -12.35 69.21 18.27
CA LYS A 551 -11.62 70.48 18.16
C LYS A 551 -11.56 71.18 19.51
N VAL A 552 -10.36 71.51 20.00
CA VAL A 552 -9.94 72.84 20.50
C VAL A 552 -8.45 73.00 20.23
#